data_AF-C4A0U4-F1
#
_entry.id   AF-C4A0U4-F1
#
_cell.length_a   1.000
_cell.length_b   1.000
_cell.length_c   1.000
_cell.angle_alpha   90.00
_cell.angle_beta   90.00
_cell.angle_gamma   90.00
#
_symmetry.space_group_name_H-M   'P 1'
#
loop_
_entity.id
_entity.type
_entity.pdbx_description
1 polymer ?
#
loop_
_entity_poly.entity_id
_entity_poly.type
_entity_poly.pdbx_seq_one_letter_code
_entity_poly.pdbx_strand_id
1 'polypeptide(L)'
;GNSCQFWTSQYPHPHNHTPQAYPRAGLEQNYCRNPDGKDRPWCYTNNPLIRWMYCEEVFACEGKFNDGYTSLTWSYRVCQRWDSQSPYSHPHTP
;
A
#
# COMPACT_ATOMS: atom_id res chain seq x y z
N GLY A 1 5.06 -9.98 -3.64
CA GLY A 1 4.68 -8.55 -3.59
C GLY A 1 4.62 -8.12 -2.14
N ASN A 2 5.32 -7.04 -1.80
CA ASN A 2 5.41 -6.54 -0.43
C ASN A 2 4.11 -5.77 -0.09
N SER A 3 3.06 -6.49 0.29
CA SER A 3 1.81 -5.89 0.75
C SER A 3 1.86 -5.61 2.25
N CYS A 4 1.10 -4.62 2.71
CA CYS A 4 0.99 -4.32 4.13
C CYS A 4 0.31 -5.46 4.90
N GLN A 5 0.87 -5.80 6.06
CA GLN A 5 0.27 -6.64 7.09
C GLN A 5 -0.84 -5.85 7.79
N PHE A 6 -1.90 -6.54 8.19
CA PHE A 6 -2.99 -5.96 8.97
C PHE A 6 -2.51 -5.51 10.35
N TRP A 7 -2.94 -4.33 10.81
CA TRP A 7 -2.62 -3.82 12.16
C TRP A 7 -3.17 -4.68 13.30
N THR A 8 -4.15 -5.54 13.02
CA THR A 8 -4.66 -6.53 13.97
C THR A 8 -3.94 -7.87 13.88
N SER A 9 -3.16 -8.11 12.82
CA SER A 9 -2.39 -9.35 12.65
C SER A 9 -1.08 -9.26 13.42
N GLN A 10 -0.67 -10.37 14.03
CA GLN A 10 0.63 -10.52 14.70
C GLN A 10 1.62 -11.38 13.89
N TYR A 11 1.28 -11.72 12.65
CA TYR A 11 2.11 -12.51 11.74
C TYR A 11 2.19 -11.83 10.37
N PRO A 12 3.36 -11.86 9.68
CA PRO A 12 4.63 -12.43 10.12
C PRO A 12 5.37 -11.61 11.18
N HIS A 13 4.99 -10.35 11.39
CA HIS A 13 5.68 -9.46 12.33
C HIS A 13 4.81 -9.17 13.56
N PRO A 14 5.15 -9.71 14.74
CA PRO A 14 4.50 -9.31 15.98
C PRO A 14 4.81 -7.85 16.31
N HIS A 15 3.81 -7.10 16.79
CA HIS A 15 3.95 -5.69 17.08
C HIS A 15 2.92 -5.15 18.07
N ASN A 16 3.27 -4.02 18.71
CA ASN A 16 2.43 -3.35 19.70
C ASN A 16 1.51 -2.26 19.11
N HIS A 17 1.65 -1.94 17.82
CA HIS A 17 0.81 -0.96 17.13
C HIS A 17 -0.55 -1.59 16.76
N THR A 18 -1.40 -1.81 17.74
CA THR A 18 -2.75 -2.34 17.54
C THR A 18 -3.80 -1.24 17.72
N PRO A 19 -5.01 -1.38 17.14
CA PRO A 19 -6.11 -0.45 17.37
C PRO A 19 -6.44 -0.26 18.85
N GLN A 20 -6.20 -1.28 19.67
CA GLN A 20 -6.41 -1.24 21.12
C GLN A 20 -5.37 -0.38 21.83
N ALA A 21 -4.10 -0.46 21.41
CA ALA A 21 -3.01 0.34 21.98
C ALA A 21 -3.02 1.79 21.46
N TYR A 22 -3.46 2.01 20.22
CA TYR A 22 -3.50 3.31 19.56
C TYR A 22 -4.90 3.63 18.98
N PRO A 23 -5.92 3.83 19.84
CA PRO A 23 -7.30 4.00 19.38
C PRO A 23 -7.53 5.26 18.55
N ARG A 24 -6.66 6.27 18.68
CA ARG A 24 -6.74 7.53 17.92
C ARG A 24 -5.88 7.55 16.66
N ALA A 25 -5.11 6.49 16.38
CA ALA A 25 -4.23 6.43 15.21
C ALA A 25 -4.92 5.86 13.96
N GLY A 26 -6.19 5.47 14.05
CA GLY A 26 -6.97 4.97 12.92
C GLY A 26 -6.36 3.74 12.25
N LEU A 27 -5.81 2.81 13.04
CA LEU A 27 -5.11 1.59 12.59
C LEU A 27 -6.09 0.56 11.99
N GLU A 28 -6.74 0.92 10.90
CA GLU A 28 -7.76 0.10 10.24
C GLU A 28 -7.15 -0.77 9.13
N GLN A 29 -7.61 -2.03 9.06
CA GLN A 29 -7.16 -3.02 8.09
C GLN A 29 -5.62 -3.11 8.02
N ASN A 30 -5.05 -2.97 6.82
CA ASN A 30 -3.61 -2.91 6.54
C ASN A 30 -3.23 -1.56 5.92
N TYR A 31 -3.99 -0.51 6.20
CA TYR A 31 -3.76 0.80 5.61
C TYR A 31 -2.53 1.48 6.19
N CYS A 32 -1.79 2.17 5.36
CA CYS A 32 -0.67 3.02 5.77
C CYS A 32 -1.05 4.02 6.87
N ARG A 33 -0.34 4.00 8.00
CA ARG A 33 -0.58 4.88 9.14
C ARG A 33 0.73 5.31 9.79
N ASN A 34 0.63 6.30 10.66
CA ASN A 34 1.77 6.83 11.40
C ASN A 34 1.40 6.98 12.89
N PRO A 35 1.27 5.86 13.62
CA PRO A 35 0.88 5.91 15.03
C PRO A 35 1.95 6.52 15.94
N ASP A 36 3.21 6.51 15.51
CA ASP A 36 4.39 6.86 16.30
C ASP A 36 5.02 8.22 15.91
N GLY A 37 4.41 8.94 14.97
CA GLY A 37 4.83 10.29 14.60
C GLY A 37 6.14 10.34 13.79
N LYS A 38 6.43 9.31 13.01
CA LYS A 38 7.54 9.30 12.03
C LYS A 38 7.37 10.35 10.93
N ASP A 39 8.38 10.48 10.08
CA ASP A 39 8.38 11.41 8.96
C ASP A 39 7.28 11.13 7.93
N ARG A 40 6.92 9.85 7.72
CA ARG A 40 5.95 9.42 6.69
C ARG A 40 5.08 8.24 7.16
N PRO A 41 3.88 8.05 6.60
CA PRO A 41 3.06 6.86 6.82
C PRO A 41 3.78 5.58 6.41
N TRP A 42 3.61 4.55 7.22
CA TRP A 42 4.27 3.25 7.04
C TRP A 42 3.30 2.12 7.37
N CYS A 43 3.71 0.89 7.08
CA CYS A 43 3.01 -0.31 7.50
C CYS A 43 3.99 -1.46 7.74
N TYR A 44 3.59 -2.44 8.56
CA TYR A 44 4.24 -3.75 8.58
C TYR A 44 4.04 -4.45 7.24
N THR A 45 4.94 -5.33 6.83
CA THR A 45 4.79 -6.03 5.54
C THR A 45 4.45 -7.50 5.73
N ASN A 46 3.78 -8.12 4.75
CA ASN A 46 3.57 -9.57 4.76
C ASN A 46 4.81 -10.36 4.35
N ASN A 47 5.93 -9.69 4.05
CA ASN A 47 7.20 -10.34 3.75
C ASN A 47 7.96 -10.59 5.08
N PRO A 48 8.25 -11.85 5.47
CA PRO A 48 8.96 -12.14 6.70
C PRO A 48 10.39 -11.57 6.73
N LEU A 49 10.97 -11.24 5.57
CA LEU A 49 12.29 -10.62 5.47
C LEU A 49 12.27 -9.10 5.62
N ILE A 50 11.11 -8.45 5.44
CA ILE A 50 10.97 -6.99 5.52
C ILE A 50 9.95 -6.65 6.60
N ARG A 51 10.43 -6.18 7.75
CA ARG A 51 9.54 -5.94 8.91
C ARG A 51 8.47 -4.88 8.63
N TRP A 52 8.88 -3.75 8.08
CA TRP A 52 8.01 -2.62 7.76
C TRP A 52 8.62 -1.83 6.61
N MET A 53 7.82 -0.99 5.96
CA MET A 53 8.29 -0.08 4.92
C MET A 53 7.44 1.18 4.89
N TYR A 54 8.02 2.26 4.35
CA TYR A 54 7.25 3.47 4.04
C TYR A 54 6.34 3.22 2.85
N CYS A 55 5.21 3.90 2.83
CA CYS A 55 4.15 3.60 1.85
C CYS A 55 4.49 3.95 0.41
N GLU A 56 5.45 4.85 0.20
CA GLU A 56 6.02 5.15 -1.12
C GLU A 56 6.81 3.96 -1.69
N GLU A 57 7.32 3.07 -0.83
CA GLU A 57 8.04 1.86 -1.20
C GLU A 57 7.12 0.64 -1.32
N VAL A 58 5.83 0.78 -0.94
CA VAL A 58 4.85 -0.33 -0.95
C VAL A 58 4.36 -0.67 -2.37
N PHE A 59 4.54 0.20 -3.38
CA PHE A 59 4.25 -0.14 -4.79
C PHE A 59 5.08 0.69 -5.78
N ALA A 60 6.21 0.16 -6.25
CA ALA A 60 6.78 0.61 -7.52
C ALA A 60 5.97 0.00 -8.68
N CYS A 61 5.19 0.83 -9.39
CA CYS A 61 4.66 0.48 -10.70
C CYS A 61 5.79 0.60 -11.73
N GLU A 62 6.61 -0.42 -11.91
CA GLU A 62 7.59 -0.44 -13.00
C GLU A 62 6.94 -0.99 -14.27
N GLY A 63 6.61 -0.09 -15.22
CA GLY A 63 6.11 -0.45 -16.53
C GLY A 63 7.07 -0.06 -17.63
N LYS A 64 7.78 -1.04 -18.22
CA LYS A 64 8.22 -1.06 -19.63
C LYS A 64 8.60 -2.48 -20.08
N PHE A 65 7.89 -3.06 -21.07
CA PHE A 65 8.43 -4.05 -22.03
C PHE A 65 7.70 -3.90 -23.39
N ASN A 66 8.39 -4.26 -24.48
CA ASN A 66 8.32 -3.73 -25.86
C ASN A 66 7.25 -4.36 -26.78
N ASP A 67 6.11 -4.83 -26.26
CA ASP A 67 5.34 -5.86 -26.98
C ASP A 67 3.81 -5.61 -27.02
N GLY A 68 3.32 -4.49 -26.49
CA GLY A 68 1.89 -4.16 -26.49
C GLY A 68 1.36 -3.83 -25.10
N TYR A 69 0.52 -2.79 -25.04
CA TYR A 69 0.02 -2.19 -23.81
C TYR A 69 -0.66 -3.20 -22.89
N THR A 70 0.00 -3.54 -21.77
CA THR A 70 -0.64 -4.35 -20.73
C THR A 70 -1.54 -3.44 -19.90
N SER A 71 -2.84 -3.50 -20.16
CA SER A 71 -3.87 -2.74 -19.42
C SER A 71 -4.21 -3.37 -18.07
N LEU A 72 -3.31 -4.18 -17.50
CA LEU A 72 -3.56 -4.98 -16.30
C LEU A 72 -2.47 -4.73 -15.26
N THR A 73 -2.88 -4.63 -14.00
CA THR A 73 -1.99 -4.65 -12.85
C THR A 73 -1.48 -6.07 -12.59
N TRP A 74 -0.47 -6.18 -11.74
CA TRP A 74 0.05 -7.47 -11.25
C TRP A 74 -0.94 -8.29 -10.40
N SER A 75 -2.13 -7.75 -10.12
CA SER A 75 -3.28 -8.47 -9.54
C SER A 75 -4.37 -8.78 -10.57
N TYR A 76 -4.05 -8.70 -11.87
CA TYR A 76 -4.96 -8.86 -13.01
C TYR A 76 -6.13 -7.85 -13.02
N ARG A 77 -6.01 -6.69 -12.36
CA ARG A 77 -7.03 -5.63 -12.40
C ARG A 77 -6.76 -4.69 -13.55
N VAL A 78 -7.81 -4.23 -14.21
CA VAL A 78 -7.68 -3.31 -15.35
C VAL A 78 -7.20 -1.94 -14.86
N CYS A 79 -6.15 -1.41 -15.48
CA CYS A 79 -5.65 -0.06 -15.21
C CYS A 79 -6.73 0.97 -15.58
N GLN A 80 -6.91 1.97 -14.72
CA GLN A 80 -7.75 3.11 -15.06
C GLN A 80 -7.13 3.83 -16.26
N ARG A 81 -7.98 4.16 -17.25
CA ARG A 81 -7.54 4.96 -18.40
C ARG A 81 -7.12 6.35 -17.95
N TRP A 82 -6.07 6.88 -18.56
CA TRP A 82 -5.58 8.23 -18.27
C TRP A 82 -6.55 9.36 -18.63
N ASP A 83 -7.57 9.11 -19.45
CA ASP A 83 -8.63 10.08 -19.74
C ASP A 83 -9.88 9.90 -18.86
N SER A 84 -9.88 8.93 -17.94
CA SER A 84 -10.96 8.71 -16.99
C SER A 84 -10.68 9.40 -15.66
N GLN A 85 -11.71 10.02 -15.07
CA GLN A 85 -11.68 10.60 -13.72
C GLN A 85 -12.35 9.71 -12.66
N SER A 86 -12.71 8.48 -13.02
CA SER A 86 -13.39 7.51 -12.16
C SER A 86 -12.76 6.12 -12.33
N PRO A 87 -12.59 5.33 -11.25
CA PRO A 87 -12.96 5.60 -9.85
C PRO A 87 -11.99 6.52 -9.10
N TYR A 88 -10.77 6.75 -9.61
CA TYR A 88 -9.76 7.58 -8.96
C TYR A 88 -9.51 8.85 -9.78
N SER A 89 -10.02 9.99 -9.33
CA SER A 89 -9.82 11.27 -10.04
C SER A 89 -8.36 11.74 -9.92
N HIS A 90 -7.82 12.27 -11.01
CA HIS A 90 -6.44 12.76 -11.07
C HIS A 90 -6.30 13.95 -12.02
N PRO A 91 -5.35 14.88 -11.79
CA PRO A 91 -5.21 16.11 -12.59
C PRO A 91 -4.64 15.88 -14.00
N HIS A 92 -4.22 14.65 -14.32
CA HIS A 92 -3.78 14.29 -15.66
C HIS A 92 -4.98 14.08 -16.57
N THR A 93 -5.43 15.16 -17.21
CA THR A 93 -6.28 15.10 -18.41
C THR A 93 -5.39 15.29 -19.64
N PRO A 94 -5.65 14.61 -20.77
CA PRO A 94 -4.98 14.92 -22.04
C PRO A 94 -5.12 16.38 -22.46
#